data_AF-A0A1H5VNP3-F1
#
_entry.id   AF-A0A1H5VNP3-F1
#
_cell.length_a   1.000
_cell.length_b   1.000
_cell.length_c   1.000
_cell.angle_alpha   90.00
_cell.angle_beta   90.00
_cell.angle_gamma   90.00
#
_symmetry.space_group_name_H-M   'P 1'
#
loop_
_entity.id
_entity.type
_entity.pdbx_description
1 polymer ?
#
loop_
_entity_poly.entity_id
_entity_poly.type
_entity_poly.pdbx_seq_one_letter_code
_entity_poly.pdbx_strand_id
1 'polypeptide(L)'
;MARKKTTAKPKATAAAKSAVPDHVNVMIVAQAGRLQWEAALFALSFAQSGTSKRFRLFIAEPAEGFKWPGEPGIRNNELREMLTELGATFVTFETHHFGPTYPYGNKIEALKALPKGEPFIFFDTDTLVLDALDKVPFDFDKPTASLRREGTWPVLELYGPGYTDIWKSLYDKFGLKFESSLDLSQPDEYWRRYLYFNAGFFYYRCPHEFGDKFLEYALAILKDPPRELVCQSLDPWLDQVALPLVIHAFGGGRDALPEGLLDGSVTCHYRVIPLLYAREDDKVVNTLQAITAPNKIKKILKNYDPYKRMIYQGRGDKVRAMFDRNDLPRKEQAIRNRIKSAGFWMR
;
A
#
# COMPACT_ATOMS: atom_id res chain seq x y z
N MET A 1 13.74 11.20 -68.62
CA MET A 1 12.62 10.86 -67.71
C MET A 1 13.19 10.15 -66.48
N ALA A 2 13.28 10.83 -65.34
CA ALA A 2 13.70 10.22 -64.08
C ALA A 2 12.80 10.75 -62.95
N ARG A 3 11.92 9.87 -62.44
CA ARG A 3 10.99 10.14 -61.33
C ARG A 3 11.77 10.24 -60.02
N LYS A 4 11.76 11.41 -59.37
CA LYS A 4 12.17 11.55 -57.96
C LYS A 4 11.13 10.87 -57.08
N LYS A 5 11.55 9.80 -56.38
CA LYS A 5 10.77 9.14 -55.33
C LYS A 5 10.77 10.01 -54.07
N THR A 6 9.61 10.49 -53.68
CA THR A 6 9.34 11.07 -52.35
C THR A 6 9.30 9.96 -51.31
N THR A 7 10.27 9.96 -50.38
CA THR A 7 10.29 9.10 -49.19
C THR A 7 9.35 9.67 -48.13
N ALA A 8 8.23 8.99 -47.89
CA ALA A 8 7.33 9.30 -46.79
C ALA A 8 7.94 8.85 -45.45
N LYS A 9 7.91 9.74 -44.45
CA LYS A 9 8.28 9.42 -43.06
C LYS A 9 7.34 8.34 -42.49
N PRO A 10 7.85 7.38 -41.69
CA PRO A 10 6.99 6.40 -41.04
C PRO A 10 6.06 7.11 -40.04
N LYS A 11 4.75 6.84 -40.16
CA LYS A 11 3.76 7.20 -39.16
C LYS A 11 4.13 6.51 -37.84
N ALA A 12 4.30 7.29 -36.78
CA ALA A 12 4.36 6.77 -35.42
C ALA A 12 3.09 5.93 -35.18
N THR A 13 3.26 4.65 -34.94
CA THR A 13 2.21 3.75 -34.46
C THR A 13 1.77 4.27 -33.10
N ALA A 14 0.53 4.75 -33.02
CA ALA A 14 -0.12 5.03 -31.76
C ALA A 14 -0.07 3.74 -30.92
N ALA A 15 0.52 3.82 -29.73
CA ALA A 15 0.50 2.71 -28.77
C ALA A 15 -0.95 2.29 -28.58
N ALA A 16 -1.24 1.00 -28.81
CA ALA A 16 -2.55 0.45 -28.53
C ALA A 16 -2.86 0.72 -27.05
N LYS A 17 -3.97 1.42 -26.78
CA LYS A 17 -4.50 1.50 -25.41
C LYS A 17 -4.69 0.07 -24.93
N SER A 18 -4.07 -0.32 -23.82
CA SER A 18 -4.30 -1.62 -23.20
C SER A 18 -5.81 -1.76 -22.96
N ALA A 19 -6.35 -2.93 -23.31
CA ALA A 19 -7.77 -3.21 -23.09
C ALA A 19 -8.04 -3.16 -21.58
N VAL A 20 -9.18 -2.59 -21.19
CA VAL A 20 -9.61 -2.59 -19.78
C VAL A 20 -9.79 -4.06 -19.36
N PRO A 21 -9.08 -4.54 -18.32
CA PRO A 21 -9.20 -5.92 -17.89
C PRO A 21 -10.61 -6.24 -17.41
N ASP A 22 -11.12 -7.42 -17.76
CA ASP A 22 -12.43 -7.92 -17.31
C ASP A 22 -12.48 -8.11 -15.78
N HIS A 23 -11.33 -8.44 -15.19
CA HIS A 23 -11.16 -8.65 -13.76
C HIS A 23 -9.90 -7.97 -13.23
N VAL A 24 -10.00 -7.42 -12.03
CA VAL A 24 -8.88 -6.89 -11.24
C VAL A 24 -9.00 -7.43 -9.82
N ASN A 25 -7.91 -8.02 -9.31
CA ASN A 25 -7.87 -8.62 -7.99
C ASN A 25 -7.39 -7.59 -6.95
N VAL A 26 -8.28 -7.15 -6.07
CA VAL A 26 -7.93 -6.29 -4.94
C VAL A 26 -7.53 -7.18 -3.78
N MET A 27 -6.30 -7.08 -3.30
CA MET A 27 -5.79 -7.90 -2.20
C MET A 27 -5.50 -7.06 -0.96
N ILE A 28 -5.96 -7.54 0.19
CA ILE A 28 -5.52 -7.10 1.51
C ILE A 28 -5.04 -8.32 2.31
N VAL A 29 -4.06 -8.14 3.19
CA VAL A 29 -3.62 -9.21 4.10
C VAL A 29 -4.30 -9.03 5.45
N ALA A 30 -5.01 -10.05 5.93
CA ALA A 30 -5.67 -10.01 7.23
C ALA A 30 -5.42 -11.27 8.04
N GLN A 31 -5.43 -11.12 9.36
CA GLN A 31 -5.25 -12.21 10.32
C GLN A 31 -5.84 -11.80 11.67
N ALA A 32 -5.91 -12.72 12.63
CA ALA A 32 -6.39 -12.47 13.97
C ALA A 32 -5.68 -11.27 14.64
N GLY A 33 -6.44 -10.51 15.43
CA GLY A 33 -5.93 -9.32 16.13
C GLY A 33 -6.40 -8.03 15.47
N ARG A 34 -5.49 -7.07 15.24
CA ARG A 34 -5.84 -5.76 14.66
C ARG A 34 -6.33 -5.84 13.22
N LEU A 35 -5.62 -6.60 12.38
CA LEU A 35 -5.82 -6.61 10.92
C LEU A 35 -7.23 -7.06 10.52
N GLN A 36 -7.85 -8.00 11.25
CA GLN A 36 -9.22 -8.43 10.98
C GLN A 36 -10.25 -7.29 11.05
N TRP A 37 -10.04 -6.32 11.94
CA TRP A 37 -10.94 -5.17 12.11
C TRP A 37 -10.65 -4.09 11.07
N GLU A 38 -9.40 -3.93 10.67
CA GLU A 38 -9.02 -3.04 9.56
C GLU A 38 -9.60 -3.57 8.24
N ALA A 39 -9.47 -4.88 7.98
CA ALA A 39 -10.12 -5.54 6.85
C ALA A 39 -11.64 -5.34 6.82
N ALA A 40 -12.30 -5.28 7.97
CA ALA A 40 -13.72 -4.96 8.06
C ALA A 40 -14.04 -3.56 7.52
N LEU A 41 -13.26 -2.54 7.91
CA LEU A 41 -13.45 -1.17 7.39
C LEU A 41 -13.11 -1.07 5.91
N PHE A 42 -12.04 -1.75 5.47
CA PHE A 42 -11.69 -1.83 4.05
C PHE A 42 -12.86 -2.41 3.24
N ALA A 43 -13.34 -3.61 3.60
CA ALA A 43 -14.42 -4.29 2.88
C ALA A 43 -15.73 -3.48 2.86
N LEU A 44 -16.08 -2.85 3.99
CA LEU A 44 -17.27 -2.00 4.08
C LEU A 44 -17.17 -0.77 3.18
N SER A 45 -16.03 -0.08 3.20
CA SER A 45 -15.81 1.10 2.34
C SER A 45 -15.72 0.71 0.87
N PHE A 46 -15.06 -0.40 0.54
CA PHE A 46 -15.00 -0.96 -0.81
C PHE A 46 -16.40 -1.27 -1.35
N ALA A 47 -17.24 -1.98 -0.58
CA ALA A 47 -18.60 -2.35 -0.99
C ALA A 47 -19.52 -1.12 -1.21
N GLN A 48 -19.31 -0.03 -0.46
CA GLN A 48 -20.12 1.19 -0.58
C GLN A 48 -19.56 2.25 -1.54
N SER A 49 -18.33 2.04 -2.04
CA SER A 49 -17.62 3.02 -2.88
C SER A 49 -18.21 3.23 -4.29
N GLY A 50 -19.11 2.34 -4.73
CA GLY A 50 -19.58 2.29 -6.12
C GLY A 50 -18.58 1.63 -7.09
N THR A 51 -17.52 1.00 -6.57
CA THR A 51 -16.59 0.20 -7.36
C THR A 51 -17.35 -0.93 -8.08
N SER A 52 -17.06 -1.10 -9.37
CA SER A 52 -17.73 -2.10 -10.20
C SER A 52 -17.30 -3.53 -9.85
N LYS A 53 -18.15 -4.50 -10.21
CA LYS A 53 -17.92 -5.94 -9.97
C LYS A 53 -16.67 -6.52 -10.67
N ARG A 54 -16.00 -5.74 -11.53
CA ARG A 54 -14.71 -6.13 -12.12
C ARG A 54 -13.62 -6.24 -11.06
N PHE A 55 -13.71 -5.44 -9.99
CA PHE A 55 -12.79 -5.54 -8.87
C PHE A 55 -13.29 -6.57 -7.86
N ARG A 56 -12.48 -7.59 -7.61
CA ARG A 56 -12.79 -8.68 -6.70
C ARG A 56 -11.90 -8.57 -5.47
N LEU A 57 -12.51 -8.52 -4.29
CA LEU A 57 -11.78 -8.42 -3.04
C LEU A 57 -11.31 -9.79 -2.56
N PHE A 58 -10.00 -9.94 -2.40
CA PHE A 58 -9.32 -11.07 -1.81
C PHE A 58 -8.75 -10.69 -0.44
N ILE A 59 -9.10 -11.46 0.58
CA ILE A 59 -8.52 -11.36 1.91
C ILE A 59 -7.54 -12.51 2.06
N ALA A 60 -6.25 -12.20 2.00
CA ALA A 60 -5.18 -13.17 2.11
C ALA A 60 -4.81 -13.39 3.59
N GLU A 61 -4.98 -14.62 4.06
CA GLU A 61 -4.65 -15.04 5.41
C GLU A 61 -3.39 -15.92 5.39
N PRO A 62 -2.40 -15.68 6.27
CA PRO A 62 -1.32 -16.63 6.43
C PRO A 62 -1.88 -17.97 6.91
N ALA A 63 -1.30 -19.07 6.43
CA ALA A 63 -1.59 -20.41 6.91
C ALA A 63 -0.74 -20.75 8.14
N GLU A 64 -1.20 -21.69 8.96
CA GLU A 64 -0.33 -22.32 9.95
C GLU A 64 0.82 -23.04 9.23
N GLY A 65 2.03 -22.90 9.75
CA GLY A 65 3.20 -23.51 9.12
C GLY A 65 4.47 -23.32 9.93
N PHE A 66 5.61 -23.74 9.38
CA PHE A 66 6.89 -23.71 10.10
C PHE A 66 7.25 -22.34 10.66
N LYS A 67 7.01 -21.27 9.90
CA LYS A 67 7.27 -19.89 10.33
C LYS A 67 6.14 -19.32 11.19
N TRP A 68 4.96 -19.93 11.19
CA TRP A 68 3.79 -19.46 11.92
C TRP A 68 3.24 -20.54 12.85
N PRO A 69 3.79 -20.66 14.08
CA PRO A 69 3.31 -21.65 15.02
C PRO A 69 1.91 -21.27 15.52
N GLY A 70 0.91 -22.10 15.18
CA GLY A 70 -0.49 -21.89 15.50
C GLY A 70 -1.28 -21.14 14.43
N GLU A 71 -2.61 -21.26 14.47
CA GLU A 71 -3.51 -20.70 13.45
C GLU A 71 -3.63 -19.16 13.51
N PRO A 72 -3.12 -18.42 12.51
CA PRO A 72 -3.19 -16.96 12.50
C PRO A 72 -4.48 -16.38 11.94
N GLY A 73 -5.28 -17.18 11.22
CA GLY A 73 -6.47 -16.70 10.53
C GLY A 73 -7.50 -16.05 11.44
N ILE A 74 -8.40 -15.28 10.86
CA ILE A 74 -9.51 -14.62 11.56
C ILE A 74 -10.43 -15.70 12.15
N ARG A 75 -10.56 -15.72 13.48
CA ARG A 75 -11.38 -16.71 14.23
C ARG A 75 -12.80 -16.27 14.54
N ASN A 76 -13.13 -15.00 14.31
CA ASN A 76 -14.45 -14.47 14.58
C ASN A 76 -15.41 -14.83 13.41
N ASN A 77 -16.29 -15.81 13.62
CA ASN A 77 -17.21 -16.30 12.59
C ASN A 77 -18.17 -15.22 12.07
N GLU A 78 -18.77 -14.41 12.96
CA GLU A 78 -19.67 -13.32 12.55
C GLU A 78 -18.97 -12.30 11.64
N LEU A 79 -17.70 -12.00 11.94
CA LEU A 79 -16.87 -11.13 11.10
C LEU A 79 -16.57 -11.78 9.74
N ARG A 80 -16.22 -13.08 9.70
CA ARG A 80 -15.97 -13.79 8.43
C ARG A 80 -17.22 -13.85 7.56
N GLU A 81 -18.38 -14.14 8.15
CA GLU A 81 -19.66 -14.14 7.46
C GLU A 81 -19.96 -12.76 6.87
N MET A 82 -19.82 -11.69 7.67
CA MET A 82 -20.00 -10.31 7.19
C MET A 82 -19.06 -9.96 6.04
N LEU A 83 -17.77 -10.33 6.12
CA LEU A 83 -16.80 -10.08 5.04
C LEU A 83 -17.17 -10.84 3.76
N THR A 84 -17.65 -12.06 3.88
CA THR A 84 -18.11 -12.89 2.75
C THR A 84 -19.38 -12.32 2.11
N GLU A 85 -20.34 -11.86 2.92
CA GLU A 85 -21.57 -11.18 2.46
C GLU A 85 -21.26 -9.87 1.70
N LEU A 86 -20.18 -9.17 2.08
CA LEU A 86 -19.67 -7.99 1.36
C LEU A 86 -18.94 -8.33 0.05
N GLY A 87 -18.83 -9.61 -0.30
CA GLY A 87 -18.22 -10.09 -1.55
C GLY A 87 -16.72 -10.37 -1.47
N ALA A 88 -16.14 -10.45 -0.26
CA ALA A 88 -14.75 -10.84 -0.09
C ALA A 88 -14.56 -12.35 -0.29
N THR A 89 -13.48 -12.73 -0.95
CA THR A 89 -13.00 -14.11 -1.08
C THR A 89 -11.79 -14.31 -0.17
N PHE A 90 -11.85 -15.29 0.72
CA PHE A 90 -10.71 -15.66 1.54
C PHE A 90 -9.78 -16.57 0.78
N VAL A 91 -8.48 -16.27 0.82
CA VAL A 91 -7.41 -17.12 0.29
C VAL A 91 -6.35 -17.31 1.34
N THR A 92 -5.70 -18.47 1.36
CA THR A 92 -4.62 -18.78 2.28
C THR A 92 -3.28 -18.80 1.57
N PHE A 93 -2.22 -18.41 2.26
CA PHE A 93 -0.85 -18.51 1.75
C PHE A 93 0.11 -19.03 2.81
N GLU A 94 1.12 -19.79 2.39
CA GLU A 94 2.18 -20.25 3.28
C GLU A 94 3.24 -19.16 3.48
N THR A 95 3.70 -18.99 4.72
CA THR A 95 4.85 -18.13 5.03
C THR A 95 6.11 -18.98 5.09
N HIS A 96 6.95 -18.90 4.06
CA HIS A 96 8.22 -19.63 4.00
C HIS A 96 9.38 -18.80 4.55
N HIS A 97 9.38 -17.50 4.28
CA HIS A 97 10.53 -16.64 4.52
C HIS A 97 10.36 -15.74 5.74
N PHE A 98 9.25 -15.02 5.82
CA PHE A 98 9.10 -13.91 6.78
C PHE A 98 8.39 -14.32 8.06
N GLY A 99 7.11 -14.70 7.98
CA GLY A 99 6.29 -15.02 9.14
C GLY A 99 6.15 -13.87 10.17
N PRO A 100 5.90 -14.17 11.45
CA PRO A 100 5.61 -13.18 12.48
C PRO A 100 6.83 -12.35 12.90
N THR A 101 8.05 -12.78 12.55
CA THR A 101 9.27 -11.99 12.79
C THR A 101 9.41 -10.82 11.84
N TYR A 102 8.79 -10.88 10.66
CA TYR A 102 8.72 -9.76 9.71
C TYR A 102 7.34 -9.75 9.00
N PRO A 103 6.26 -9.39 9.72
CA PRO A 103 4.90 -9.54 9.19
C PRO A 103 4.62 -8.64 7.97
N TYR A 104 5.41 -7.58 7.75
CA TYR A 104 5.30 -6.73 6.56
C TYR A 104 5.59 -7.51 5.28
N GLY A 105 6.42 -8.56 5.34
CA GLY A 105 6.72 -9.44 4.20
C GLY A 105 5.55 -10.32 3.77
N ASN A 106 4.50 -10.47 4.59
CA ASN A 106 3.32 -11.24 4.23
C ASN A 106 2.66 -10.71 2.95
N LYS A 107 2.71 -9.39 2.68
CA LYS A 107 2.16 -8.81 1.44
C LYS A 107 2.90 -9.28 0.17
N ILE A 108 4.13 -9.77 0.32
CA ILE A 108 4.94 -10.33 -0.78
C ILE A 108 4.54 -11.78 -1.02
N GLU A 109 4.54 -12.62 0.03
CA GLU A 109 4.21 -14.05 -0.08
C GLU A 109 2.74 -14.27 -0.45
N ALA A 110 1.83 -13.42 0.04
CA ALA A 110 0.40 -13.47 -0.24
C ALA A 110 0.04 -13.32 -1.72
N LEU A 111 0.87 -12.67 -2.54
CA LEU A 111 0.60 -12.48 -3.97
C LEU A 111 0.45 -13.83 -4.70
N LYS A 112 1.12 -14.88 -4.23
CA LYS A 112 1.03 -16.22 -4.83
C LYS A 112 -0.33 -16.89 -4.63
N ALA A 113 -1.12 -16.42 -3.66
CA ALA A 113 -2.47 -16.92 -3.42
C ALA A 113 -3.53 -16.32 -4.38
N LEU A 114 -3.18 -15.27 -5.13
CA LEU A 114 -4.07 -14.70 -6.14
C LEU A 114 -3.99 -15.47 -7.47
N PRO A 115 -5.01 -15.35 -8.35
CA PRO A 115 -4.96 -15.92 -9.69
C PRO A 115 -3.75 -15.44 -10.50
N LYS A 116 -3.03 -16.39 -11.11
CA LYS A 116 -1.86 -16.11 -11.95
C LYS A 116 -2.28 -15.47 -13.28
N GLY A 117 -1.54 -14.45 -13.72
CA GLY A 117 -1.75 -13.81 -15.02
C GLY A 117 -2.90 -12.81 -15.06
N GLU A 118 -3.54 -12.53 -13.92
CA GLU A 118 -4.60 -11.53 -13.81
C GLU A 118 -4.10 -10.28 -13.09
N PRO A 119 -4.53 -9.07 -13.51
CA PRO A 119 -4.15 -7.85 -12.84
C PRO A 119 -4.55 -7.82 -11.37
N PHE A 120 -3.70 -7.22 -10.53
CA PHE A 120 -3.96 -7.08 -9.11
C PHE A 120 -3.61 -5.67 -8.62
N ILE A 121 -4.22 -5.29 -7.51
CA ILE A 121 -3.79 -4.18 -6.66
C ILE A 121 -3.79 -4.63 -5.21
N PHE A 122 -2.68 -4.43 -4.52
CA PHE A 122 -2.56 -4.59 -3.09
C PHE A 122 -2.89 -3.27 -2.38
N PHE A 123 -3.56 -3.36 -1.22
CA PHE A 123 -3.66 -2.29 -0.24
C PHE A 123 -3.31 -2.80 1.16
N ASP A 124 -2.65 -1.97 1.97
CA ASP A 124 -2.62 -2.20 3.41
C ASP A 124 -4.07 -2.12 3.97
N THR A 125 -4.38 -2.95 4.97
CA THR A 125 -5.75 -3.07 5.51
C THR A 125 -6.28 -1.81 6.16
N ASP A 126 -5.40 -0.92 6.61
CA ASP A 126 -5.71 0.38 7.20
C ASP A 126 -5.99 1.46 6.14
N THR A 127 -6.72 1.07 5.09
CA THR A 127 -7.13 1.92 3.96
C THR A 127 -8.66 1.97 3.88
N LEU A 128 -9.21 3.17 3.62
CA LEU A 128 -10.62 3.33 3.24
C LEU A 128 -10.73 3.58 1.74
N VAL A 129 -11.73 2.97 1.09
CA VAL A 129 -12.11 3.25 -0.30
C VAL A 129 -13.23 4.29 -0.28
N LEU A 130 -12.93 5.49 -0.75
CA LEU A 130 -13.76 6.70 -0.67
C LEU A 130 -14.56 6.99 -1.93
N ASP A 131 -14.21 6.34 -3.04
CA ASP A 131 -14.85 6.47 -4.34
C ASP A 131 -14.55 5.23 -5.19
N ALA A 132 -15.23 5.07 -6.33
CA ALA A 132 -15.06 3.91 -7.19
C ALA A 132 -13.61 3.79 -7.70
N LEU A 133 -12.99 2.62 -7.51
CA LEU A 133 -11.66 2.32 -8.05
C LEU A 133 -11.64 2.43 -9.59
N ASP A 134 -12.81 2.35 -10.23
CA ASP A 134 -12.99 2.58 -11.66
C ASP A 134 -12.50 3.92 -12.17
N LYS A 135 -12.44 4.94 -11.30
CA LYS A 135 -11.95 6.27 -11.65
C LYS A 135 -10.43 6.34 -11.79
N VAL A 136 -9.71 5.34 -11.27
CA VAL A 136 -8.25 5.30 -11.34
C VAL A 136 -7.83 4.72 -12.70
N PRO A 137 -7.04 5.46 -13.51
CA PRO A 137 -6.64 5.02 -14.84
C PRO A 137 -5.44 4.06 -14.75
N PHE A 138 -5.66 2.87 -14.18
CA PHE A 138 -4.63 1.85 -14.03
C PHE A 138 -4.04 1.43 -15.38
N ASP A 139 -2.73 1.60 -15.53
CA ASP A 139 -1.93 0.93 -16.56
C ASP A 139 -1.19 -0.25 -15.92
N PHE A 140 -1.78 -1.44 -15.97
CA PHE A 140 -1.24 -2.62 -15.30
C PHE A 140 0.10 -3.13 -15.88
N ASP A 141 0.54 -2.62 -17.03
CA ASP A 141 1.88 -2.87 -17.57
C ASP A 141 2.94 -1.91 -17.01
N LYS A 142 2.54 -0.84 -16.31
CA LYS A 142 3.42 0.14 -15.68
C LYS A 142 3.06 0.29 -14.20
N PRO A 143 3.66 -0.53 -13.32
CA PRO A 143 3.33 -0.52 -11.90
C PRO A 143 3.75 0.79 -11.24
N THR A 144 3.07 1.14 -10.15
CA THR A 144 3.54 2.14 -9.19
C THR A 144 3.04 1.81 -7.79
N ALA A 145 3.40 2.64 -6.82
CA ALA A 145 3.06 2.51 -5.42
C ALA A 145 2.82 3.88 -4.78
N SER A 146 2.50 3.90 -3.49
CA SER A 146 2.12 5.12 -2.79
C SER A 146 3.25 6.17 -2.77
N LEU A 147 2.90 7.38 -3.20
CA LEU A 147 3.72 8.58 -3.07
C LEU A 147 3.50 9.29 -1.71
N ARG A 148 2.54 8.84 -0.89
CA ARG A 148 2.25 9.42 0.44
C ARG A 148 3.27 8.95 1.47
N ARG A 149 4.42 9.62 1.50
CA ARG A 149 5.61 9.20 2.27
C ARG A 149 6.41 10.38 2.83
N GLU A 150 7.27 10.07 3.79
CA GLU A 150 8.25 10.99 4.37
C GLU A 150 9.66 10.41 4.17
N GLY A 151 10.71 11.22 4.32
CA GLY A 151 12.11 10.77 4.22
C GLY A 151 12.56 9.96 5.45
N THR A 152 11.90 8.83 5.70
CA THR A 152 12.14 7.94 6.85
C THR A 152 13.29 6.95 6.62
N TRP A 153 13.65 6.74 5.36
CA TRP A 153 14.76 5.88 4.94
C TRP A 153 15.28 6.38 3.58
N PRO A 154 16.59 6.32 3.28
CA PRO A 154 17.70 6.04 4.20
C PRO A 154 17.85 7.08 5.32
N VAL A 155 18.53 6.68 6.40
CA VAL A 155 18.98 7.60 7.46
C VAL A 155 20.47 7.86 7.23
N LEU A 156 20.83 9.12 6.98
CA LEU A 156 22.23 9.48 6.76
C LEU A 156 23.01 9.55 8.07
N GLU A 157 24.22 9.04 8.04
CA GLU A 157 25.21 9.14 9.12
C GLU A 157 26.27 10.17 8.75
N LEU A 158 26.90 10.81 9.75
CA LEU A 158 27.84 11.94 9.53
C LEU A 158 29.01 11.61 8.58
N TYR A 159 29.52 10.38 8.63
CA TYR A 159 30.60 9.88 7.78
C TYR A 159 30.16 8.69 6.91
N GLY A 160 28.85 8.50 6.79
CA GLY A 160 28.26 7.42 6.02
C GLY A 160 28.10 7.75 4.54
N PRO A 161 27.66 6.77 3.74
CA PRO A 161 27.25 6.98 2.36
C PRO A 161 26.10 8.00 2.27
N GLY A 162 26.09 8.79 1.18
CA GLY A 162 24.98 9.68 0.86
C GLY A 162 23.74 8.94 0.34
N TYR A 163 22.64 9.68 0.12
CA TYR A 163 21.45 9.11 -0.49
C TYR A 163 21.74 8.53 -1.88
N THR A 164 22.55 9.22 -2.69
CA THR A 164 22.95 8.75 -4.02
C THR A 164 23.66 7.40 -3.92
N ASP A 165 24.64 7.29 -3.04
CA ASP A 165 25.45 6.07 -2.91
C ASP A 165 24.60 4.88 -2.47
N ILE A 166 23.73 5.08 -1.48
CA ILE A 166 22.85 4.03 -0.96
C ILE A 166 21.91 3.54 -2.07
N TRP A 167 21.19 4.44 -2.73
CA TRP A 167 20.26 4.04 -3.78
C TRP A 167 20.98 3.46 -4.99
N LYS A 168 22.07 4.09 -5.44
CA LYS A 168 22.83 3.59 -6.59
C LYS A 168 23.37 2.18 -6.33
N SER A 169 23.90 1.89 -5.14
CA SER A 169 24.38 0.54 -4.79
C SER A 169 23.30 -0.55 -4.93
N LEU A 170 22.04 -0.20 -4.63
CA LEU A 170 20.90 -1.11 -4.78
C LEU A 170 20.56 -1.33 -6.27
N TYR A 171 20.56 -0.26 -7.07
CA TYR A 171 20.34 -0.37 -8.50
C TYR A 171 21.46 -1.17 -9.19
N ASP A 172 22.72 -0.91 -8.82
CA ASP A 172 23.88 -1.63 -9.32
C ASP A 172 23.81 -3.13 -8.97
N LYS A 173 23.40 -3.48 -7.73
CA LYS A 173 23.22 -4.88 -7.31
C LYS A 173 22.25 -5.67 -8.21
N PHE A 174 21.23 -5.01 -8.75
CA PHE A 174 20.20 -5.64 -9.57
C PHE A 174 20.31 -5.33 -11.07
N GLY A 175 21.37 -4.62 -11.50
CA GLY A 175 21.59 -4.25 -12.89
C GLY A 175 20.54 -3.28 -13.46
N LEU A 176 19.95 -2.43 -12.61
CA LEU A 176 18.93 -1.47 -12.99
C LEU A 176 19.55 -0.12 -13.37
N LYS A 177 18.89 0.61 -14.28
CA LYS A 177 19.37 1.92 -14.75
C LYS A 177 19.02 3.04 -13.75
N PHE A 178 19.90 3.28 -12.79
CA PHE A 178 19.72 4.25 -11.71
C PHE A 178 19.32 5.65 -12.19
N GLU A 179 20.01 6.20 -13.20
CA GLU A 179 19.81 7.57 -13.66
C GLU A 179 18.39 7.81 -14.20
N SER A 180 17.74 6.77 -14.73
CA SER A 180 16.36 6.87 -15.25
C SER A 180 15.30 6.93 -14.16
N SER A 181 15.67 6.65 -12.91
CA SER A 181 14.76 6.68 -11.74
C SER A 181 14.78 8.02 -11.00
N LEU A 182 15.71 8.93 -11.33
CA LEU A 182 15.92 10.17 -10.61
C LEU A 182 14.87 11.23 -10.98
N ASP A 183 14.39 11.96 -9.97
CA ASP A 183 13.66 13.22 -10.18
C ASP A 183 14.67 14.37 -10.18
N LEU A 184 15.04 14.83 -11.38
CA LEU A 184 16.04 15.89 -11.56
C LEU A 184 15.53 17.29 -11.17
N SER A 185 14.24 17.45 -10.89
CA SER A 185 13.71 18.71 -10.32
C SER A 185 14.10 18.91 -8.86
N GLN A 186 14.49 17.82 -8.19
CA GLN A 186 14.91 17.82 -6.79
C GLN A 186 16.44 17.97 -6.68
N PRO A 187 16.94 18.73 -5.68
CA PRO A 187 18.37 18.85 -5.43
C PRO A 187 19.05 17.49 -5.23
N ASP A 188 20.32 17.43 -5.58
CA ASP A 188 21.16 16.29 -5.22
C ASP A 188 21.18 16.08 -3.70
N GLU A 189 21.28 14.82 -3.26
CA GLU A 189 21.23 14.44 -1.85
C GLU A 189 19.93 14.83 -1.10
N TYR A 190 18.85 15.10 -1.83
CA TYR A 190 17.51 15.24 -1.27
C TYR A 190 16.69 13.95 -1.47
N TRP A 191 16.13 13.38 -0.40
CA TRP A 191 15.46 12.07 -0.44
C TRP A 191 14.37 11.93 -1.52
N ARG A 192 13.67 13.01 -1.89
CA ARG A 192 12.62 12.98 -2.92
C ARG A 192 13.17 12.75 -4.33
N ARG A 193 14.45 13.05 -4.56
CA ARG A 193 15.16 12.80 -5.83
C ARG A 193 15.17 11.33 -6.20
N TYR A 194 15.22 10.44 -5.20
CA TYR A 194 15.37 9.00 -5.41
C TYR A 194 14.03 8.28 -5.38
N LEU A 195 13.94 7.16 -6.09
CA LEU A 195 12.70 6.42 -6.23
C LEU A 195 12.47 5.64 -4.94
N TYR A 196 11.58 6.15 -4.10
CA TYR A 196 11.32 5.59 -2.78
C TYR A 196 9.83 5.61 -2.55
N PHE A 197 9.11 4.50 -2.39
CA PHE A 197 7.65 4.51 -2.21
C PHE A 197 7.25 4.28 -0.76
N ASN A 198 5.97 4.49 -0.42
CA ASN A 198 5.35 3.79 0.69
C ASN A 198 4.66 2.50 0.15
N ALA A 199 4.79 1.39 0.87
CA ALA A 199 4.26 0.09 0.46
C ALA A 199 2.77 -0.14 0.83
N GLY A 200 2.00 0.95 1.00
CA GLY A 200 0.58 0.94 1.36
C GLY A 200 -0.35 0.60 0.21
N PHE A 201 0.10 0.80 -1.04
CA PHE A 201 -0.50 0.16 -2.21
C PHE A 201 0.56 -0.09 -3.28
N PHE A 202 0.31 -1.08 -4.13
CA PHE A 202 1.03 -1.30 -5.39
C PHE A 202 0.19 -2.23 -6.29
N TYR A 203 0.40 -2.17 -7.60
CA TYR A 203 -0.39 -2.95 -8.56
C TYR A 203 0.47 -3.38 -9.75
N TYR A 204 0.09 -4.47 -10.42
CA TYR A 204 0.70 -4.92 -11.67
C TYR A 204 -0.22 -5.92 -12.38
N ARG A 205 0.11 -6.30 -13.62
CA ARG A 205 -0.66 -7.23 -14.45
C ARG A 205 -0.67 -8.69 -13.97
N CYS A 206 0.29 -9.09 -13.13
CA CYS A 206 0.39 -10.48 -12.65
C CYS A 206 0.96 -10.51 -11.22
N PRO A 207 0.22 -11.01 -10.23
CA PRO A 207 0.68 -11.05 -8.85
C PRO A 207 1.83 -12.04 -8.66
N HIS A 208 1.88 -13.13 -9.42
CA HIS A 208 2.94 -14.13 -9.31
C HIS A 208 4.28 -13.58 -9.82
N GLU A 209 4.30 -12.94 -11.00
CA GLU A 209 5.51 -12.31 -11.53
C GLU A 209 6.03 -11.23 -10.58
N PHE A 210 5.12 -10.37 -10.09
CA PHE A 210 5.48 -9.30 -9.16
C PHE A 210 6.00 -9.87 -7.84
N GLY A 211 5.30 -10.86 -7.28
CA GLY A 211 5.65 -11.49 -6.01
C GLY A 211 6.98 -12.25 -6.06
N ASP A 212 7.26 -12.98 -7.14
CA ASP A 212 8.53 -13.68 -7.32
C ASP A 212 9.71 -12.70 -7.39
N LYS A 213 9.58 -11.64 -8.18
CA LYS A 213 10.63 -10.60 -8.29
C LYS A 213 10.82 -9.84 -6.98
N PHE A 214 9.72 -9.52 -6.30
CA PHE A 214 9.76 -8.81 -5.01
C PHE A 214 10.39 -9.67 -3.92
N LEU A 215 10.04 -10.95 -3.85
CA LEU A 215 10.66 -11.89 -2.93
C LEU A 215 12.16 -12.06 -3.22
N GLU A 216 12.54 -12.23 -4.49
CA GLU A 216 13.94 -12.33 -4.91
C GLU A 216 14.76 -11.12 -4.43
N TYR A 217 14.27 -9.90 -4.70
CA TYR A 217 15.00 -8.68 -4.34
C TYR A 217 15.05 -8.47 -2.82
N ALA A 218 13.93 -8.68 -2.11
CA ALA A 218 13.89 -8.57 -0.66
C ALA A 218 14.86 -9.55 0.02
N LEU A 219 14.88 -10.81 -0.40
CA LEU A 219 15.80 -11.81 0.15
C LEU A 219 17.26 -11.51 -0.19
N ALA A 220 17.55 -11.03 -1.39
CA ALA A 220 18.91 -10.66 -1.79
C ALA A 220 19.44 -9.46 -0.97
N ILE A 221 18.61 -8.44 -0.72
CA ILE A 221 18.97 -7.30 0.14
C ILE A 221 19.16 -7.75 1.59
N LEU A 222 18.27 -8.59 2.10
CA LEU A 222 18.32 -9.05 3.49
C LEU A 222 19.54 -9.93 3.77
N LYS A 223 19.87 -10.84 2.85
CA LYS A 223 20.95 -11.82 3.04
C LYS A 223 22.34 -11.26 2.78
N ASP A 224 22.45 -10.37 1.80
CA ASP A 224 23.74 -9.84 1.31
C ASP A 224 23.58 -8.36 0.91
N PRO A 225 23.37 -7.45 1.88
CA PRO A 225 23.21 -6.04 1.60
C PRO A 225 24.52 -5.45 1.03
N PRO A 226 24.45 -4.51 0.06
CA PRO A 226 25.63 -3.73 -0.36
C PRO A 226 26.30 -3.04 0.84
N ARG A 227 27.60 -2.78 0.74
CA ARG A 227 28.36 -2.13 1.83
C ARG A 227 27.79 -0.77 2.22
N GLU A 228 27.18 -0.05 1.28
CA GLU A 228 26.57 1.26 1.50
C GLU A 228 25.35 1.18 2.45
N LEU A 229 24.75 0.00 2.61
CA LEU A 229 23.63 -0.24 3.52
C LEU A 229 24.07 -0.61 4.94
N VAL A 230 25.37 -0.63 5.27
CA VAL A 230 25.89 -1.12 6.56
C VAL A 230 25.26 -0.46 7.79
N CYS A 231 24.89 0.82 7.71
CA CYS A 231 24.24 1.56 8.79
C CYS A 231 22.71 1.63 8.67
N GLN A 232 22.11 0.99 7.67
CA GLN A 232 20.69 1.12 7.38
C GLN A 232 19.89 0.00 8.07
N SER A 233 18.81 0.38 8.76
CA SER A 233 17.84 -0.61 9.25
C SER A 233 16.98 -1.13 8.09
N LEU A 234 16.84 -2.46 8.01
CA LEU A 234 15.91 -3.12 7.11
C LEU A 234 14.59 -3.51 7.79
N ASP A 235 14.49 -3.39 9.11
CA ASP A 235 13.22 -3.55 9.85
C ASP A 235 12.77 -2.17 10.35
N PRO A 236 11.57 -1.68 9.97
CA PRO A 236 10.49 -2.32 9.21
C PRO A 236 10.47 -1.96 7.71
N TRP A 237 11.63 -1.75 7.08
CA TRP A 237 11.72 -1.07 5.78
C TRP A 237 11.99 -1.99 4.58
N LEU A 238 12.28 -3.28 4.77
CA LEU A 238 12.75 -4.18 3.71
C LEU A 238 11.84 -4.20 2.47
N ASP A 239 10.53 -4.33 2.67
CA ASP A 239 9.54 -4.28 1.59
C ASP A 239 9.54 -2.91 0.91
N GLN A 240 9.65 -1.84 1.69
CA GLN A 240 9.70 -0.48 1.17
C GLN A 240 11.02 -0.15 0.43
N VAL A 241 12.13 -0.80 0.78
CA VAL A 241 13.44 -0.68 0.12
C VAL A 241 13.46 -1.46 -1.19
N ALA A 242 12.90 -2.67 -1.21
CA ALA A 242 12.87 -3.51 -2.40
C ALA A 242 11.82 -3.06 -3.43
N LEU A 243 10.67 -2.53 -2.99
CA LEU A 243 9.54 -2.17 -3.86
C LEU A 243 9.90 -1.22 -5.03
N PRO A 244 10.66 -0.11 -4.83
CA PRO A 244 11.09 0.74 -5.94
C PRO A 244 11.87 0.02 -7.02
N LEU A 245 12.75 -0.91 -6.63
CA LEU A 245 13.60 -1.68 -7.54
C LEU A 245 12.76 -2.65 -8.37
N VAL A 246 11.78 -3.30 -7.74
CA VAL A 246 10.81 -4.18 -8.42
C VAL A 246 9.97 -3.40 -9.43
N ILE A 247 9.43 -2.26 -9.01
CA ILE A 247 8.65 -1.37 -9.88
C ILE A 247 9.48 -0.92 -11.09
N HIS A 248 10.72 -0.51 -10.86
CA HIS A 248 11.63 -0.09 -11.94
C HIS A 248 11.99 -1.24 -12.89
N ALA A 249 12.20 -2.45 -12.36
CA ALA A 249 12.45 -3.65 -13.16
C ALA A 249 11.29 -3.99 -14.12
N PHE A 250 10.05 -3.63 -13.76
CA PHE A 250 8.87 -3.76 -14.62
C PHE A 250 8.54 -2.51 -15.45
N GLY A 251 9.46 -1.54 -15.52
CA GLY A 251 9.28 -0.31 -16.29
C GLY A 251 8.29 0.69 -15.68
N GLY A 252 7.93 0.49 -14.41
CA GLY A 252 7.09 1.40 -13.63
C GLY A 252 7.87 2.55 -13.00
N GLY A 253 7.16 3.46 -12.33
CA GLY A 253 7.75 4.66 -11.74
C GLY A 253 6.74 5.58 -11.05
N ARG A 254 7.18 6.78 -10.65
CA ARG A 254 6.32 7.75 -9.92
C ARG A 254 5.14 8.24 -10.75
N ASP A 255 5.35 8.37 -12.07
CA ASP A 255 4.40 9.04 -12.97
C ASP A 255 3.41 8.08 -13.63
N ALA A 256 3.28 6.84 -13.13
CA ALA A 256 2.40 5.84 -13.72
C ALA A 256 0.91 6.11 -13.44
N LEU A 257 0.60 6.89 -12.39
CA LEU A 257 -0.77 7.32 -12.07
C LEU A 257 -0.83 8.84 -11.88
N PRO A 258 -1.97 9.48 -12.22
CA PRO A 258 -2.22 10.85 -11.81
C PRO A 258 -2.16 11.01 -10.29
N GLU A 259 -1.58 12.12 -9.83
CA GLU A 259 -1.51 12.45 -8.41
C GLU A 259 -2.92 12.65 -7.80
N GLY A 260 -3.04 12.33 -6.51
CA GLY A 260 -4.22 12.67 -5.72
C GLY A 260 -5.41 11.71 -5.87
N LEU A 261 -5.29 10.61 -6.62
CA LEU A 261 -6.35 9.58 -6.71
C LEU A 261 -6.24 8.56 -5.57
N LEU A 262 -5.25 7.67 -5.62
CA LEU A 262 -4.94 6.75 -4.53
C LEU A 262 -4.21 7.49 -3.40
N ASP A 263 -4.59 7.22 -2.16
CA ASP A 263 -4.22 8.00 -0.97
C ASP A 263 -4.63 9.49 -1.03
N GLY A 264 -5.64 9.78 -1.84
CA GLY A 264 -6.29 11.09 -1.97
C GLY A 264 -7.81 10.95 -2.14
N SER A 265 -8.34 11.21 -3.33
CA SER A 265 -9.78 11.31 -3.56
C SER A 265 -10.52 9.97 -3.60
N VAL A 266 -9.83 8.89 -4.00
CA VAL A 266 -10.39 7.54 -4.21
C VAL A 266 -10.09 6.60 -3.05
N THR A 267 -8.89 6.63 -2.48
CA THR A 267 -8.54 5.85 -1.28
C THR A 267 -7.84 6.71 -0.24
N CYS A 268 -7.85 6.27 1.01
CA CYS A 268 -7.14 6.95 2.10
C CYS A 268 -6.49 5.93 3.04
N HIS A 269 -5.16 5.83 2.98
CA HIS A 269 -4.35 5.14 3.99
C HIS A 269 -4.34 5.91 5.31
N TYR A 270 -5.16 5.48 6.26
CA TYR A 270 -5.42 6.22 7.50
C TYR A 270 -4.46 5.88 8.65
N ARG A 271 -3.65 4.82 8.51
CA ARG A 271 -2.67 4.33 9.50
C ARG A 271 -3.28 3.80 10.79
N VAL A 272 -3.86 4.69 11.60
CA VAL A 272 -4.59 4.32 12.82
C VAL A 272 -5.79 5.25 12.99
N ILE A 273 -6.86 4.74 13.56
CA ILE A 273 -8.12 5.50 13.71
C ILE A 273 -7.95 6.86 14.40
N PRO A 274 -7.13 7.03 15.46
CA PRO A 274 -6.90 8.37 16.01
C PRO A 274 -6.26 9.35 15.03
N LEU A 275 -5.36 8.89 14.15
CA LEU A 275 -4.79 9.75 13.11
C LEU A 275 -5.83 10.12 12.06
N LEU A 276 -6.73 9.19 11.69
CA LEU A 276 -7.84 9.47 10.79
C LEU A 276 -8.64 10.69 11.27
N TYR A 277 -9.10 10.66 12.53
CA TYR A 277 -9.89 11.75 13.10
C TYR A 277 -9.11 13.07 13.22
N ALA A 278 -7.80 12.99 13.48
CA ALA A 278 -6.97 14.16 13.69
C ALA A 278 -6.63 14.91 12.39
N ARG A 279 -6.33 14.19 11.30
CA ARG A 279 -5.70 14.78 10.11
C ARG A 279 -6.52 14.71 8.83
N GLU A 280 -7.44 13.76 8.71
CA GLU A 280 -8.14 13.55 7.44
C GLU A 280 -9.36 14.48 7.31
N ASP A 281 -9.73 14.75 6.05
CA ASP A 281 -10.85 15.63 5.70
C ASP A 281 -12.21 15.08 6.17
N ASP A 282 -13.20 15.97 6.24
CA ASP A 282 -14.56 15.61 6.65
C ASP A 282 -15.15 14.48 5.78
N LYS A 283 -14.80 14.42 4.48
CA LYS A 283 -15.21 13.32 3.59
C LYS A 283 -14.83 11.95 4.17
N VAL A 284 -13.59 11.79 4.64
CA VAL A 284 -13.08 10.52 5.17
C VAL A 284 -13.82 10.12 6.44
N VAL A 285 -14.03 11.07 7.35
CA VAL A 285 -14.77 10.85 8.61
C VAL A 285 -16.23 10.52 8.33
N ASN A 286 -16.88 11.24 7.41
CA ASN A 286 -18.26 11.01 7.01
C ASN A 286 -18.43 9.62 6.37
N THR A 287 -17.49 9.20 5.51
CA THR A 287 -17.47 7.84 4.96
C THR A 287 -17.32 6.81 6.06
N LEU A 288 -16.37 6.98 7.00
CA LEU A 288 -16.21 6.06 8.14
C LEU A 288 -17.50 5.96 8.96
N GLN A 289 -18.16 7.08 9.25
CA GLN A 289 -19.41 7.11 10.00
C GLN A 289 -20.54 6.40 9.24
N ALA A 290 -20.69 6.68 7.94
CA ALA A 290 -21.74 6.08 7.11
C ALA A 290 -21.59 4.55 7.00
N ILE A 291 -20.38 4.06 6.70
CA ILE A 291 -20.14 2.63 6.51
C ILE A 291 -20.29 1.84 7.83
N THR A 292 -20.10 2.49 8.97
CA THR A 292 -20.20 1.87 10.31
C THR A 292 -21.53 2.14 11.03
N ALA A 293 -22.43 2.96 10.45
CA ALA A 293 -23.72 3.30 11.03
C ALA A 293 -24.69 2.12 11.21
N PRO A 294 -24.79 1.14 10.27
CA PRO A 294 -25.81 0.10 10.37
C PRO A 294 -25.68 -0.75 11.64
N ASN A 295 -26.80 -1.03 12.31
CA ASN A 295 -26.80 -1.71 13.61
C ASN A 295 -26.15 -3.09 13.59
N LYS A 296 -26.28 -3.86 12.49
CA LYS A 296 -25.61 -5.16 12.32
C LYS A 296 -24.09 -5.01 12.36
N ILE A 297 -23.56 -4.05 11.60
CA ILE A 297 -22.13 -3.72 11.54
C ILE A 297 -21.62 -3.23 12.90
N LYS A 298 -22.38 -2.35 13.55
CA LYS A 298 -22.06 -1.82 14.88
C LYS A 298 -21.92 -2.89 15.94
N LYS A 299 -22.75 -3.95 15.91
CA LYS A 299 -22.65 -5.07 16.86
C LYS A 299 -21.30 -5.79 16.72
N ILE A 300 -20.86 -6.03 15.49
CA ILE A 300 -19.61 -6.72 15.19
C ILE A 300 -18.40 -5.84 15.54
N LEU A 301 -18.35 -4.60 15.03
CA LEU A 301 -17.18 -3.72 15.17
C LEU A 301 -16.92 -3.24 16.60
N LYS A 302 -17.93 -3.30 17.49
CA LYS A 302 -17.77 -2.96 18.92
C LYS A 302 -16.91 -3.97 19.70
N ASN A 303 -16.66 -5.14 19.14
CA ASN A 303 -15.76 -6.14 19.74
C ASN A 303 -14.28 -5.71 19.69
N TYR A 304 -13.95 -4.64 18.96
CA TYR A 304 -12.63 -4.04 18.95
C TYR A 304 -12.63 -2.70 19.68
N ASP A 305 -11.90 -2.63 20.80
CA ASP A 305 -11.92 -1.49 21.70
C ASP A 305 -11.57 -0.14 21.04
N PRO A 306 -10.55 -0.04 20.18
CA PRO A 306 -10.26 1.19 19.45
C PRO A 306 -11.46 1.67 18.63
N TYR A 307 -12.16 0.79 17.90
CA TYR A 307 -13.36 1.19 17.14
C TYR A 307 -14.53 1.54 18.05
N LYS A 308 -14.76 0.73 19.10
CA LYS A 308 -15.75 1.01 20.13
C LYS A 308 -15.62 2.41 20.70
N ARG A 309 -14.40 2.78 21.13
CA ARG A 309 -14.14 4.07 21.77
C ARG A 309 -14.16 5.22 20.77
N MET A 310 -13.49 5.06 19.64
CA MET A 310 -13.28 6.13 18.67
C MET A 310 -14.53 6.44 17.85
N ILE A 311 -15.16 5.41 17.28
CA ILE A 311 -16.29 5.55 16.36
C ILE A 311 -17.61 5.69 17.12
N TYR A 312 -17.84 4.88 18.15
CA TYR A 312 -19.16 4.77 18.77
C TYR A 312 -19.33 5.47 20.12
N GLN A 313 -18.25 5.92 20.76
CA GLN A 313 -18.28 6.58 22.08
C GLN A 313 -17.70 8.00 22.06
N GLY A 314 -17.62 8.62 20.86
CA GLY A 314 -17.27 10.03 20.69
C GLY A 314 -15.81 10.39 21.01
N ARG A 315 -14.90 9.42 21.21
CA ARG A 315 -13.46 9.77 21.36
C ARG A 315 -12.87 10.28 20.05
N GLY A 316 -13.36 9.82 18.90
CA GLY A 316 -12.96 10.34 17.59
C GLY A 316 -13.24 11.82 17.45
N ASP A 317 -14.44 12.27 17.79
CA ASP A 317 -14.82 13.69 17.72
C ASP A 317 -13.98 14.54 18.68
N LYS A 318 -13.68 14.01 19.88
CA LYS A 318 -12.77 14.67 20.83
C LYS A 318 -11.37 14.83 20.24
N VAL A 319 -10.83 13.81 19.58
CA VAL A 319 -9.54 13.90 18.87
C VAL A 319 -9.63 14.92 17.74
N ARG A 320 -10.68 14.88 16.92
CA ARG A 320 -10.89 15.81 15.81
C ARG A 320 -10.93 17.27 16.30
N ALA A 321 -11.56 17.53 17.44
CA ALA A 321 -11.62 18.86 18.06
C ALA A 321 -10.26 19.38 18.57
N MET A 322 -9.26 18.51 18.77
CA MET A 322 -7.93 18.93 19.20
C MET A 322 -7.10 19.58 18.08
N PHE A 323 -7.50 19.39 16.81
CA PHE A 323 -6.70 19.81 15.66
C PHE A 323 -7.51 20.71 14.73
N ASP A 324 -6.91 21.85 14.34
CA ASP A 324 -7.34 22.59 13.16
C ASP A 324 -6.76 21.89 11.93
N ARG A 325 -7.61 21.47 11.00
CA ARG A 325 -7.19 20.74 9.80
C ARG A 325 -6.54 21.66 8.78
N ASN A 326 -6.80 22.97 8.85
CA ASN A 326 -6.15 23.97 8.01
C ASN A 326 -4.77 24.38 8.53
N ASP A 327 -4.43 24.00 9.77
CA ASP A 327 -3.15 24.31 10.42
C ASP A 327 -2.63 23.10 11.22
N LEU A 328 -2.46 21.97 10.52
CA LEU A 328 -1.92 20.76 11.13
C LEU A 328 -0.42 20.90 11.41
N PRO A 329 0.09 20.30 12.52
CA PRO A 329 1.52 20.20 12.74
C PRO A 329 2.24 19.57 11.55
N ARG A 330 3.34 20.18 11.10
CA ARG A 330 4.11 19.73 9.92
C ARG A 330 4.62 18.28 9.99
N LYS A 331 4.84 17.75 11.19
CA LYS A 331 5.33 16.38 11.41
C LYS A 331 4.24 15.53 12.04
N GLU A 332 3.97 14.36 11.47
CA GLU A 332 3.00 13.40 12.01
C GLU A 332 3.31 13.05 13.49
N GLN A 333 4.60 13.01 13.86
CA GLN A 333 5.03 12.75 15.23
C GLN A 333 4.45 13.73 16.26
N ALA A 334 4.27 15.01 15.90
CA ALA A 334 3.68 16.00 16.80
C ALA A 334 2.19 15.72 17.04
N ILE A 335 1.47 15.34 15.99
CA ILE A 335 0.06 14.91 16.07
C ILE A 335 -0.06 13.69 16.99
N ARG A 336 0.78 12.67 16.76
CA ARG A 336 0.82 11.43 17.57
C ARG A 336 1.09 11.72 19.03
N ASN A 337 2.08 12.55 19.34
CA ASN A 337 2.43 12.92 20.72
C ASN A 337 1.27 13.61 21.42
N ARG A 338 0.60 14.57 20.76
CA ARG A 338 -0.54 15.27 21.35
C ARG A 338 -1.73 14.35 21.63
N ILE A 339 -2.03 13.40 20.73
CA ILE A 339 -3.07 12.39 20.93
C ILE A 339 -2.72 11.46 22.11
N LYS A 340 -1.45 11.03 22.21
CA LYS A 340 -0.95 10.20 23.31
C LYS A 340 -1.08 10.92 24.65
N SER A 341 -0.65 12.19 24.72
CA SER A 341 -0.74 13.01 25.93
C SER A 341 -2.20 13.22 26.39
N ALA A 342 -3.15 13.23 25.46
CA ALA A 342 -4.59 13.31 25.77
C ALA A 342 -5.24 11.96 26.12
N GLY A 343 -4.48 10.85 26.12
CA GLY A 343 -5.00 9.51 26.44
C GLY A 343 -5.91 8.91 25.37
N PHE A 344 -5.88 9.43 24.13
CA PHE A 344 -6.72 8.97 23.03
C PHE A 344 -5.98 8.09 22.01
N TRP A 345 -4.70 7.77 22.25
CA TRP A 345 -3.95 6.88 21.38
C TRP A 345 -4.35 5.42 21.64
N MET A 346 -4.93 4.77 20.61
CA MET A 346 -5.37 3.38 20.66
C MET A 346 -4.96 2.69 19.35
N ARG A 347 -4.39 1.49 19.44
CA ARG A 347 -3.91 0.68 18.31
C ARG A 347 -4.38 -0.77 18.46
#